data_AF-A0A2U9IHS5-F1
#
_entry.id   AF-A0A2U9IHS5-F1
#
_cell.length_a   1.000
_cell.length_b   1.000
_cell.length_c   1.000
_cell.angle_alpha   90.00
_cell.angle_beta   90.00
_cell.angle_gamma   90.00
#
_symmetry.space_group_name_H-M   'P 1'
#
loop_
_entity.id
_entity.type
_entity.pdbx_description
1 polymer ?
#
loop_
_entity_poly.entity_id
_entity_poly.type
_entity_poly.pdbx_seq_one_letter_code
_entity_poly.pdbx_strand_id
1 'polypeptide(L)'
;MLSELYALEEIESAPRRRDELRMREINIEELISKGLIRDENGFLYLTENGIRRLSQLYGILDTLQEIYMNMSYNKNTEVKEVKDLEDLLKSGLVEIKDNYVYLTFEGIKIVAQRIADRMARAH
;
A
#
# COMPACT_ATOMS: atom_id res chain seq x y z
N MET A 1 -5.92 -2.17 -2.10
CA MET A 1 -4.53 -1.96 -1.62
C MET A 1 -4.34 -0.55 -1.08
N LEU A 2 -4.46 0.52 -1.90
CA LEU A 2 -4.30 1.90 -1.41
C LEU A 2 -5.39 2.32 -0.40
N SER A 3 -6.65 1.94 -0.63
CA SER A 3 -7.73 2.20 0.33
C SER A 3 -7.49 1.50 1.67
N GLU A 4 -7.03 0.26 1.64
CA GLU A 4 -6.63 -0.50 2.84
C GLU A 4 -5.44 0.18 3.54
N LEU A 5 -4.40 0.57 2.81
CA LEU A 5 -3.26 1.33 3.38
C LEU A 5 -3.76 2.58 4.10
N TYR A 6 -4.53 3.44 3.43
CA TYR A 6 -5.00 4.70 4.01
C TYR A 6 -5.88 4.49 5.24
N ALA A 7 -6.75 3.48 5.22
CA ALA A 7 -7.54 3.11 6.39
C ALA A 7 -6.65 2.76 7.59
N LEU A 8 -5.65 1.91 7.37
CA LEU A 8 -4.76 1.46 8.43
C LEU A 8 -3.85 2.59 8.92
N GLU A 9 -3.31 3.45 8.03
CA GLU A 9 -2.55 4.66 8.38
C GLU A 9 -3.36 5.60 9.27
N GLU A 10 -4.62 5.85 8.91
CA GLU A 10 -5.47 6.79 9.63
C GLU A 10 -5.77 6.30 11.05
N ILE A 11 -6.06 5.00 11.20
CA ILE A 11 -6.30 4.35 12.49
C ILE A 11 -5.02 4.25 13.33
N GLU A 12 -3.85 4.00 12.71
CA GLU A 12 -2.56 3.98 13.39
C GLU A 12 -2.25 5.34 14.04
N SER A 13 -2.45 6.42 13.28
CA SER A 13 -2.10 7.78 13.71
C SER A 13 -2.80 8.21 15.00
N ALA A 14 -4.07 7.81 15.16
CA ALA A 14 -4.82 7.89 16.41
C ALA A 14 -6.11 7.06 16.26
N PRO A 15 -6.58 6.40 17.34
CA PRO A 15 -7.85 5.67 17.31
C PRO A 15 -8.97 6.55 16.75
N ARG A 16 -9.71 6.04 15.77
CA ARG A 16 -10.77 6.77 15.06
C ARG A 16 -12.13 6.24 15.47
N ARG A 17 -13.13 7.13 15.52
CA ARG A 17 -14.51 6.66 15.55
C ARG A 17 -14.89 6.07 14.20
N ARG A 18 -15.76 5.07 14.20
CA ARG A 18 -16.28 4.44 12.97
C ARG A 18 -16.81 5.46 11.96
N ASP A 19 -17.43 6.53 12.44
CA ASP A 19 -18.05 7.58 11.62
C ASP A 19 -17.08 8.70 11.17
N GLU A 20 -15.83 8.68 11.67
CA GLU A 20 -14.78 9.65 11.34
C GLU A 20 -13.93 9.23 10.14
N LEU A 21 -13.90 7.93 9.82
CA LEU A 21 -13.33 7.40 8.58
C LEU A 21 -14.23 7.80 7.38
N ARG A 22 -14.29 9.10 7.11
CA ARG A 22 -15.13 9.71 6.07
C ARG A 22 -14.41 9.80 4.73
N MET A 23 -13.18 9.32 4.61
CA MET A 23 -12.45 9.36 3.35
C MET A 23 -12.52 8.01 2.63
N ARG A 24 -13.49 7.91 1.69
CA ARG A 24 -13.45 7.07 0.48
C ARG A 24 -13.56 5.54 0.70
N GLU A 25 -14.75 4.97 0.48
CA GLU A 25 -14.94 3.56 0.09
C GLU A 25 -14.20 2.47 0.93
N ILE A 26 -13.94 2.72 2.22
CA ILE A 26 -13.29 1.73 3.09
C ILE A 26 -14.34 0.79 3.68
N ASN A 27 -14.19 -0.50 3.41
CA ASN A 27 -15.03 -1.55 3.99
C ASN A 27 -14.51 -1.95 5.38
N ILE A 28 -14.96 -1.26 6.42
CA ILE A 28 -14.56 -1.50 7.82
C ILE A 28 -14.84 -2.95 8.26
N GLU A 29 -15.99 -3.50 7.86
CA GLU A 29 -16.38 -4.88 8.20
C GLU A 29 -15.42 -5.91 7.59
N GLU A 30 -14.91 -5.64 6.39
CA GLU A 30 -13.89 -6.47 5.78
C GLU A 30 -12.56 -6.41 6.54
N LEU A 31 -12.16 -5.23 7.02
CA LEU A 31 -10.94 -5.09 7.83
C LEU A 31 -11.05 -5.77 9.20
N ILE A 32 -12.22 -5.73 9.83
CA ILE A 32 -12.51 -6.45 11.09
C ILE A 32 -12.50 -7.96 10.85
N SER A 33 -13.19 -8.44 9.81
CA SER A 33 -13.25 -9.88 9.51
C SER A 33 -11.89 -10.47 9.10
N LYS A 34 -11.02 -9.67 8.48
CA LYS A 34 -9.60 -10.00 8.25
C LYS A 34 -8.74 -9.93 9.51
N GLY A 35 -9.29 -9.46 10.63
CA GLY A 35 -8.59 -9.31 11.90
C GLY A 35 -7.52 -8.22 11.89
N LEU A 36 -7.60 -7.24 10.98
CA LEU A 36 -6.64 -6.14 10.86
C LEU A 36 -6.94 -5.00 11.85
N ILE A 37 -8.22 -4.81 12.14
CA ILE A 37 -8.70 -3.81 13.10
C ILE A 37 -9.67 -4.44 14.08
N ARG A 38 -9.82 -3.81 15.25
CA ARG A 38 -10.82 -4.15 16.26
C ARG A 38 -11.61 -2.91 16.66
N ASP A 39 -12.89 -3.11 16.97
CA ASP A 39 -13.76 -2.08 17.54
C ASP A 39 -13.81 -2.26 19.06
N GLU A 40 -13.44 -1.21 19.80
CA GLU A 40 -13.59 -1.15 21.24
C GLU A 40 -14.34 0.15 21.60
N ASN A 41 -15.58 0.01 22.06
CA ASN A 41 -16.45 1.12 22.46
C ASN A 41 -16.66 2.19 21.36
N GLY A 42 -16.75 1.77 20.09
CA GLY A 42 -16.98 2.67 18.95
C GLY A 42 -15.70 3.33 18.43
N PHE A 43 -14.54 2.95 18.96
CA PHE A 43 -13.23 3.34 18.47
C PHE A 43 -12.54 2.17 17.78
N LEU A 44 -11.93 2.44 16.64
CA LEU A 44 -11.19 1.47 15.85
C LEU A 44 -9.71 1.53 16.23
N TYR A 45 -9.13 0.35 16.42
CA TYR A 45 -7.72 0.16 16.74
C TYR A 45 -7.10 -0.87 15.80
N LEU A 46 -5.83 -0.66 15.44
CA LEU A 46 -5.06 -1.71 14.76
C LEU A 46 -4.82 -2.89 15.71
N THR A 47 -4.91 -4.10 15.16
CA THR A 47 -4.39 -5.30 15.80
C THR A 47 -2.91 -5.47 15.44
N GLU A 48 -2.21 -6.41 16.08
CA GLU A 48 -0.86 -6.79 15.67
C GLU A 48 -0.80 -7.21 14.19
N ASN A 49 -1.83 -7.91 13.71
CA ASN A 49 -1.94 -8.29 12.29
C ASN A 49 -2.14 -7.06 11.40
N GLY A 50 -2.92 -6.07 11.84
CA GLY A 50 -3.07 -4.79 11.17
C GLY A 50 -1.75 -4.04 11.03
N ILE A 51 -0.96 -3.96 12.11
CA ILE A 51 0.36 -3.32 12.10
C ILE A 51 1.31 -4.03 11.13
N ARG A 52 1.38 -5.37 11.18
CA ARG A 52 2.19 -6.15 10.24
C ARG A 52 1.76 -5.92 8.80
N ARG A 53 0.45 -5.90 8.55
CA ARG A 53 -0.10 -5.65 7.22
C ARG A 53 0.22 -4.25 6.71
N LEU A 54 0.10 -3.23 7.56
CA LEU A 54 0.46 -1.85 7.23
C LEU A 54 1.94 -1.75 6.83
N SER A 55 2.84 -2.37 7.61
CA SER A 55 4.27 -2.43 7.29
C SER A 55 4.56 -3.13 5.95
N GLN A 56 3.89 -4.25 5.66
CA GLN A 56 3.99 -4.92 4.36
C GLN A 56 3.53 -4.04 3.20
N LEU A 57 2.40 -3.34 3.36
CA LEU A 57 1.89 -2.43 2.34
C LEU A 57 2.86 -1.28 2.05
N TYR A 58 3.53 -0.75 3.09
CA TYR A 58 4.60 0.23 2.89
C TYR A 58 5.79 -0.35 2.12
N GLY A 59 6.26 -1.54 2.50
CA GLY A 59 7.35 -2.21 1.79
C GLY A 59 7.06 -2.40 0.31
N ILE A 60 5.86 -2.88 -0.02
CA ILE A 60 5.39 -3.01 -1.41
C ILE A 60 5.46 -1.68 -2.15
N LEU A 61 4.94 -0.60 -1.54
CA LEU A 61 4.91 0.71 -2.20
C LEU A 61 6.30 1.31 -2.39
N ASP A 62 7.22 1.09 -1.46
CA ASP A 62 8.59 1.56 -1.56
C ASP A 62 9.34 0.81 -2.68
N THR A 63 9.14 -0.51 -2.78
CA THR A 63 9.68 -1.31 -3.90
C THR A 63 9.12 -0.87 -5.25
N LEU A 64 7.81 -0.64 -5.35
CA LEU A 64 7.19 -0.13 -6.59
C LEU A 64 7.75 1.25 -6.96
N GLN A 65 7.95 2.13 -5.97
CA GLN A 65 8.52 3.45 -6.20
C GLN A 65 9.99 3.35 -6.66
N GLU A 66 10.79 2.44 -6.10
CA GLU A 66 12.16 2.21 -6.54
C GLU A 66 12.21 1.74 -8.00
N ILE A 67 11.38 0.77 -8.37
CA ILE A 67 11.26 0.31 -9.77
C ILE A 67 10.86 1.46 -10.69
N TYR A 68 9.88 2.27 -10.29
CA TYR A 68 9.44 3.44 -11.06
C TYR A 68 10.58 4.45 -11.29
N MET A 69 11.35 4.75 -10.25
CA MET A 69 12.48 5.68 -10.35
C MET A 69 13.59 5.10 -11.24
N ASN A 70 13.93 3.82 -11.10
CA ASN A 70 14.90 3.16 -11.98
C ASN A 70 14.48 3.27 -13.45
N MET A 71 13.22 2.94 -13.76
CA MET A 71 12.67 3.07 -15.12
C MET A 71 12.77 4.52 -15.65
N SER A 72 12.45 5.50 -14.79
CA SER A 72 12.52 6.94 -15.15
C SER A 72 13.95 7.41 -15.45
N TYR A 73 14.96 6.75 -14.90
CA TYR A 73 16.38 7.01 -15.16
C TYR A 73 17.01 6.05 -16.18
N ASN A 74 16.21 5.33 -16.97
CA ASN A 74 16.67 4.30 -17.93
C ASN A 74 17.57 3.23 -17.29
N LYS A 75 17.32 2.90 -16.01
CA LYS A 75 17.96 1.82 -15.28
C LYS A 75 16.97 0.66 -15.15
N ASN A 76 17.46 -0.56 -15.38
CA ASN A 76 16.67 -1.77 -15.16
C ASN A 76 16.76 -2.23 -13.71
N THR A 77 15.68 -2.82 -13.20
CA THR A 77 15.66 -3.51 -11.90
C THR A 77 15.71 -5.01 -12.15
N GLU A 78 16.69 -5.70 -11.58
CA GLU A 78 16.81 -7.15 -11.71
C GLU A 78 15.85 -7.88 -10.76
N VAL A 79 15.36 -9.05 -11.18
CA VAL A 79 14.50 -9.94 -10.36
C VAL A 79 15.08 -10.19 -8.96
N LYS A 80 16.40 -10.35 -8.85
CA LYS A 80 17.10 -10.63 -7.57
C LYS A 80 17.12 -9.45 -6.59
N GLU A 81 16.88 -8.23 -7.07
CA GLU A 81 16.91 -7.00 -6.27
C GLU A 81 15.56 -6.75 -5.58
N VAL A 82 14.49 -7.36 -6.08
CA VAL A 82 13.12 -7.12 -5.64
C VAL A 82 12.75 -8.07 -4.50
N LYS A 83 12.49 -7.50 -3.32
CA LYS A 83 11.87 -8.23 -2.21
C LYS A 83 10.38 -8.44 -2.48
N ASP A 84 9.83 -9.52 -1.94
CA ASP A 84 8.39 -9.85 -2.03
C ASP A 84 7.86 -9.91 -3.49
N LEU A 85 8.74 -10.27 -4.44
CA LEU A 85 8.45 -10.31 -5.87
C LEU A 85 7.24 -11.19 -6.21
N GLU A 86 7.06 -12.32 -5.52
CA GLU A 86 5.90 -13.19 -5.73
C GLU A 86 4.56 -12.47 -5.45
N ASP A 87 4.51 -11.65 -4.39
CA ASP A 87 3.30 -10.93 -4.02
C ASP A 87 3.03 -9.75 -4.97
N LEU A 88 4.10 -9.09 -5.44
CA LEU A 88 4.01 -8.07 -6.48
C LEU A 88 3.51 -8.64 -7.82
N LEU A 89 3.95 -9.84 -8.18
CA LEU A 89 3.47 -10.55 -9.38
C LEU A 89 2.01 -10.98 -9.22
N LYS A 90 1.65 -11.61 -8.09
CA LYS A 90 0.27 -12.06 -7.82
C LYS A 90 -0.72 -10.90 -7.79
N SER A 91 -0.29 -9.73 -7.33
CA SER A 91 -1.11 -8.51 -7.34
C SER A 91 -1.22 -7.85 -8.72
N GLY A 92 -0.46 -8.30 -9.71
CA GLY A 92 -0.49 -7.76 -11.08
C GLY A 92 0.14 -6.36 -11.21
N LEU A 93 0.94 -5.93 -10.23
CA LEU A 93 1.56 -4.61 -10.22
C LEU A 93 2.89 -4.56 -10.97
N VAL A 94 3.52 -5.73 -11.13
CA VAL A 94 4.76 -5.90 -11.88
C VAL A 94 4.65 -7.05 -12.87
N GLU A 95 5.50 -7.02 -13.89
CA GLU A 95 5.74 -8.11 -14.82
C GLU A 95 7.24 -8.35 -14.98
N ILE A 96 7.62 -9.55 -15.41
CA ILE A 96 9.03 -9.90 -15.67
C ILE A 96 9.24 -10.10 -17.17
N LYS A 97 10.28 -9.46 -17.72
CA LYS A 97 10.77 -9.68 -19.08
C LYS A 97 12.29 -9.75 -19.06
N ASP A 98 12.86 -10.80 -19.66
CA ASP A 98 14.30 -10.99 -19.80
C ASP A 98 15.10 -10.78 -18.51
N ASN A 99 14.60 -11.31 -17.38
CA ASN A 99 15.17 -11.20 -16.03
C ASN A 99 15.10 -9.80 -15.38
N TYR A 100 14.34 -8.88 -15.96
CA TYR A 100 14.07 -7.56 -15.40
C TYR A 100 12.62 -7.40 -14.99
N VAL A 101 12.39 -6.60 -13.95
CA VAL A 101 11.08 -6.29 -13.41
C VAL A 101 10.60 -4.96 -13.96
N TYR A 102 9.39 -4.95 -14.53
CA TYR A 102 8.72 -3.77 -15.07
C TYR A 102 7.42 -3.52 -14.32
N LEU A 103 7.07 -2.26 -14.12
CA LEU A 103 5.75 -1.91 -13.60
C LEU A 103 4.69 -2.12 -14.68
N THR A 104 3.57 -2.71 -14.28
CA THR A 104 2.36 -2.68 -15.10
C THR A 104 1.72 -1.30 -15.03
N PHE A 105 0.73 -1.05 -15.88
CA PHE A 105 -0.03 0.21 -15.83
C PHE A 105 -0.68 0.46 -14.46
N GLU A 106 -1.17 -0.60 -13.80
CA GLU A 106 -1.72 -0.49 -12.45
C GLU A 106 -0.64 -0.19 -11.40
N GLY A 107 0.55 -0.79 -11.51
CA GLY A 107 1.70 -0.44 -10.69
C GLY A 107 2.09 1.03 -10.81
N ILE A 108 2.13 1.55 -12.05
CA ILE A 108 2.42 2.97 -12.33
C ILE A 108 1.36 3.88 -11.71
N LYS A 109 0.07 3.58 -11.87
CA LYS A 109 -1.03 4.37 -11.27
C LYS A 109 -0.88 4.49 -9.76
N ILE A 110 -0.59 3.38 -9.08
CA ILE A 110 -0.45 3.36 -7.62
C ILE A 110 0.69 4.28 -7.18
N VAL A 111 1.86 4.18 -7.82
CA VAL A 111 3.02 5.03 -7.50
C VAL A 111 2.72 6.49 -7.80
N ALA A 112 2.13 6.80 -8.96
CA ALA A 112 1.78 8.16 -9.34
C ALA A 112 0.79 8.80 -8.35
N GLN A 113 -0.24 8.05 -7.94
CA GLN A 113 -1.22 8.50 -6.94
C GLN A 113 -0.53 8.78 -5.59
N ARG A 114 0.36 7.88 -5.15
CA ARG A 114 1.13 8.08 -3.90
C ARG A 114 1.99 9.35 -3.97
N ILE A 115 2.67 9.61 -5.08
CA ILE A 115 3.48 10.82 -5.28
C ILE A 115 2.59 12.06 -5.20
N ALA A 116 1.46 12.07 -5.90
CA ALA A 116 0.50 13.16 -5.88
C ALA A 116 -0.04 13.43 -4.45
N ASP A 117 -0.42 12.38 -3.72
CA ASP A 117 -0.93 12.49 -2.35
C ASP A 117 0.13 12.98 -1.34
N ARG A 118 1.42 12.68 -1.58
CA ARG A 118 2.51 13.25 -0.77
C ARG A 118 2.75 14.72 -1.07
N MET A 119 2.71 15.11 -2.35
CA MET A 119 2.85 16.51 -2.74
C MET A 119 1.71 17.36 -2.20
N ALA A 120 0.46 16.87 -2.27
CA ALA A 120 -0.71 17.57 -1.76
C ALA A 120 -0.68 17.81 -0.25
N ARG A 121 -0.10 16.89 0.53
CA ARG A 121 0.04 17.02 2.00
C ARG A 121 1.16 17.95 2.45
N ALA A 122 2.10 18.27 1.56
CA ALA A 122 3.21 19.18 1.84
C ALA A 122 2.84 20.67 1.60
N HIS A 123 1.65 20.93 1.07
CA HIS A 123 1.06 22.24 0.81
C HIS A 123 -0.11 22.51 1.75
#